data_AF-A0A2D4K5U3-F1
#
_entry.id   AF-A0A2D4K5U3-F1
#
_cell.length_a   1.000
_cell.length_b   1.000
_cell.length_c   1.000
_cell.angle_alpha   90.00
_cell.angle_beta   90.00
_cell.angle_gamma   90.00
#
_symmetry.space_group_name_H-M   'P 1'
#
loop_
_entity.id
_entity.type
_entity.pdbx_description
1 polymer ?
#
loop_
_entity_poly.entity_id
_entity_poly.type
_entity_poly.pdbx_seq_one_letter_code
_entity_poly.pdbx_strand_id
1 'polypeptide(L)'
;MKMIRRSYCESISKPRPIRRMCNLHECSQPTWVTGDWEPCSKSCGKTGYQVRSVRCIQTLHDNTSRSVHTKYCSSDRPEGKRVCNRELCPAQWWIGPWSQCSVTCGNGTQERPVLCRTRENITGFCKEDRPETTRLCRLPSCPKNSSDTSKKTYMIQWLSRPDTDYPIQKISSSKRPIYNSAFAFSCLPHRMWTLPSALFFFLYGTFS
;
A
#
# COMPACT_ATOMS: atom_id res chain seq x y z
N MET A 1 40.76 -3.20 55.47
CA MET A 1 39.84 -3.92 56.38
C MET A 1 40.28 -5.37 56.45
N LYS A 2 40.79 -5.86 57.59
CA LYS A 2 41.20 -7.26 57.73
C LYS A 2 40.02 -8.07 58.26
N MET A 3 39.57 -9.05 57.50
CA MET A 3 38.58 -10.01 57.98
C MET A 3 39.25 -10.96 58.98
N ILE A 4 38.64 -11.11 60.15
CA ILE A 4 39.09 -11.99 61.22
C ILE A 4 38.33 -13.31 61.12
N ARG A 5 38.96 -14.42 61.53
CA ARG A 5 38.27 -15.72 61.57
C ARG A 5 37.10 -15.67 62.56
N ARG A 6 35.98 -16.31 62.19
CA ARG A 6 34.74 -16.36 62.99
C ARG A 6 34.97 -16.84 64.43
N SER A 7 35.97 -17.68 64.66
CA SER A 7 36.33 -18.21 65.98
C SER A 7 36.66 -17.13 67.00
N TYR A 8 37.22 -15.99 66.56
CA TYR A 8 37.51 -14.85 67.43
C TYR A 8 36.26 -14.07 67.86
N CYS A 9 35.09 -14.38 67.28
CA CYS A 9 33.81 -13.76 67.63
C CYS A 9 32.89 -14.73 68.42
N GLU A 10 33.34 -15.93 68.78
CA GLU A 10 32.52 -16.95 69.47
C GLU A 10 32.03 -16.48 70.85
N SER A 11 32.78 -15.63 71.53
CA SER A 11 32.43 -15.05 72.84
C SER A 11 31.66 -13.72 72.74
N ILE A 12 31.46 -13.19 71.53
CA ILE A 12 30.78 -11.92 71.30
C ILE A 12 29.35 -12.23 70.86
N SER A 13 28.37 -11.75 71.64
CA SER A 13 26.98 -11.85 71.24
C SER A 13 26.78 -11.09 69.92
N LYS A 14 26.18 -11.76 68.92
CA LYS A 14 25.94 -11.16 67.61
C LYS A 14 25.17 -9.84 67.81
N PRO A 15 25.74 -8.68 67.41
CA PRO A 15 25.08 -7.41 67.63
C PRO A 15 23.77 -7.36 66.86
N ARG A 16 22.79 -6.62 67.40
CA ARG A 16 21.52 -6.43 66.71
C ARG A 16 21.77 -5.80 65.33
N PRO A 17 21.14 -6.30 64.26
CA PRO A 17 21.26 -5.70 62.96
C PRO A 17 20.83 -4.22 63.02
N ILE A 18 21.70 -3.32 62.60
CA ILE A 18 21.35 -1.91 62.45
C ILE A 18 20.45 -1.81 61.22
N ARG A 19 19.16 -1.57 61.43
CA ARG A 19 18.20 -1.30 60.35
C ARG A 19 18.04 0.20 60.20
N ARG A 20 18.12 0.69 58.97
CA ARG A 20 17.80 2.08 58.62
C ARG A 20 16.70 2.06 57.58
N MET A 21 15.80 3.04 57.64
CA MET A 21 14.80 3.23 56.60
C MET A 21 15.46 3.83 55.37
N CYS A 22 15.20 3.25 54.21
CA CYS A 22 15.60 3.78 52.91
C CYS A 22 14.39 4.44 52.25
N ASN A 23 14.62 5.39 51.33
CA ASN A 23 13.56 6.11 50.61
C ASN A 23 12.60 6.84 51.57
N LEU A 24 13.18 7.66 52.47
CA LEU A 24 12.43 8.43 53.48
C LEU A 24 11.45 9.45 52.89
N HIS A 25 11.55 9.72 51.59
CA HIS A 25 10.67 10.63 50.87
C HIS A 25 9.80 9.88 49.87
N GLU A 26 8.54 10.29 49.77
CA GLU A 26 7.61 9.78 48.76
C GLU A 26 8.12 10.10 47.35
N CYS A 27 8.20 9.07 46.52
CA CYS A 27 8.63 9.25 45.14
C CYS A 27 7.55 10.00 44.36
N SER A 28 7.95 11.00 43.57
CA SER A 28 7.00 11.71 42.70
C SER A 28 6.34 10.76 41.72
N GLN A 29 5.08 11.03 41.35
CA GLN A 29 4.40 10.26 40.31
C GLN A 29 5.12 10.45 38.96
N PRO A 30 5.52 9.37 38.26
CA PRO A 30 6.11 9.48 36.93
C PRO A 30 5.10 9.95 35.89
N THR A 31 5.57 10.74 34.93
CA THR A 31 4.76 11.32 33.86
C THR A 31 5.32 10.97 32.48
N TRP A 32 4.42 10.85 31.50
CA TRP A 32 4.81 10.70 30.11
C TRP A 32 5.40 12.01 29.57
N VAL A 33 6.57 11.91 28.97
CA VAL A 33 7.23 13.01 28.26
C VAL A 33 7.43 12.58 26.81
N THR A 34 6.95 13.43 25.89
CA THR A 34 7.12 13.21 24.46
C THR A 34 8.15 14.15 23.89
N GLY A 35 8.99 13.63 22.99
CA GLY A 35 9.85 14.46 22.15
C GLY A 35 9.11 14.99 20.92
N ASP A 36 9.84 15.73 20.10
CA ASP A 36 9.36 16.18 18.80
C ASP A 36 9.17 15.00 17.83
N TRP A 37 8.31 15.21 16.85
CA TRP A 37 8.13 14.28 15.75
C TRP A 37 9.34 14.33 14.83
N GLU A 38 9.91 13.15 14.56
CA GLU A 38 10.90 12.99 13.52
C GLU A 38 10.29 13.33 12.14
N PRO A 39 11.13 13.66 11.14
CA PRO A 39 10.67 13.81 9.76
C PRO A 39 9.88 12.60 9.27
N CYS A 40 8.96 12.82 8.34
CA CYS A 40 8.15 11.75 7.78
C CYS A 40 9.03 10.74 7.04
N SER A 41 8.78 9.44 7.24
CA SER A 41 9.57 8.35 6.64
C SER A 41 9.57 8.33 5.11
N LYS A 42 8.57 8.97 4.49
CA LYS A 42 8.50 9.26 3.06
C LYS A 42 8.26 10.76 2.89
N SER A 43 8.62 11.34 1.74
CA SER A 43 8.30 12.73 1.40
C SER A 43 6.97 12.87 0.64
N CYS A 44 6.41 11.77 0.16
CA CYS A 44 5.15 11.73 -0.59
C CYS A 44 4.46 10.37 -0.39
N GLY A 45 3.22 10.26 -0.87
CA GLY A 45 2.43 9.04 -0.82
C GLY A 45 1.66 8.87 0.49
N LYS A 46 0.77 7.88 0.52
CA LYS A 46 -0.17 7.66 1.66
C LYS A 46 0.37 6.72 2.75
N THR A 47 1.59 6.22 2.58
CA THR A 47 2.18 5.18 3.44
C THR A 47 3.28 5.71 4.35
N GLY A 48 3.44 7.04 4.45
CA GLY A 48 4.40 7.69 5.33
C GLY A 48 3.98 7.60 6.81
N TYR A 49 4.97 7.53 7.70
CA TYR A 49 4.76 7.63 9.14
C TYR A 49 5.86 8.46 9.81
N GLN A 50 5.50 9.15 10.90
CA GLN A 50 6.43 9.83 11.80
C GLN A 50 6.53 9.06 13.10
N VAL A 51 7.70 9.10 13.72
CA VAL A 51 7.98 8.53 15.03
C VAL A 51 8.41 9.64 15.96
N ARG A 52 8.08 9.54 17.25
CA ARG A 52 8.61 10.42 18.29
C ARG A 52 9.02 9.62 19.51
N SER A 53 9.92 10.18 20.31
CA SER A 53 10.28 9.57 21.59
C SER A 53 9.12 9.71 22.59
N VAL A 54 8.78 8.63 23.29
CA VAL A 54 7.80 8.60 24.37
C VAL A 54 8.43 7.90 25.57
N ARG A 55 8.77 8.67 26.59
CA ARG A 55 9.51 8.19 27.77
C ARG A 55 8.71 8.45 29.04
N CYS A 56 8.75 7.49 29.96
CA CYS A 56 8.19 7.66 31.30
C CYS A 56 9.28 8.27 32.19
N ILE A 57 9.08 9.50 32.66
CA ILE A 57 10.08 10.27 33.40
C ILE A 57 9.58 10.49 34.83
N GLN A 58 10.45 10.30 35.80
CA GLN A 58 10.22 10.62 37.20
C GLN A 58 11.15 11.76 37.63
N THR A 59 10.58 12.78 38.25
CA THR A 59 11.33 13.90 38.84
C THR A 59 11.76 13.53 40.25
N LEU A 60 13.05 13.62 40.54
CA LEU A 60 13.60 13.39 41.87
C LEU A 60 13.50 14.66 42.71
N HIS A 61 13.70 14.53 44.02
CA HIS A 61 13.71 15.67 44.95
C HIS A 61 14.75 16.74 44.60
N ASP A 62 15.87 16.35 43.98
CA ASP A 62 16.92 17.27 43.53
C ASP A 62 16.60 17.94 42.18
N ASN A 63 15.32 18.00 41.78
CA ASN A 63 14.84 18.48 40.48
C ASN A 63 15.47 17.80 39.25
N THR A 64 16.16 16.67 39.45
CA THR A 64 16.72 15.87 38.37
C THR A 64 15.66 14.93 37.84
N SER A 65 15.62 14.71 36.53
CA SER A 65 14.69 13.77 35.89
C SER A 65 15.38 12.47 35.54
N ARG A 66 14.74 11.32 35.83
CA ARG A 66 15.22 10.00 35.40
C ARG A 66 14.17 9.29 34.54
N SER A 67 14.63 8.52 33.56
CA SER A 67 13.77 7.60 32.83
C SER A 67 13.48 6.36 33.68
N VAL A 68 12.21 6.02 33.81
CA VAL A 68 11.75 4.82 34.53
C VAL A 68 10.99 3.89 33.59
N HIS A 69 10.67 2.69 34.07
CA HIS A 69 9.90 1.72 33.29
C HIS A 69 8.47 2.23 33.05
N THR A 70 7.95 2.01 31.83
CA THR A 70 6.61 2.40 31.38
C THR A 70 5.49 2.06 32.37
N LYS A 71 5.59 0.92 33.06
CA LYS A 71 4.59 0.45 34.05
C LYS A 71 4.29 1.43 35.18
N TYR A 72 5.17 2.40 35.43
CA TYR A 72 5.01 3.37 36.51
C TYR A 72 4.29 4.66 36.07
N CYS A 73 4.11 4.87 34.77
CA CYS A 73 3.24 5.92 34.26
C CYS A 73 1.82 5.38 34.14
N SER A 74 0.91 5.86 34.99
CA SER A 74 -0.46 5.34 35.09
C SER A 74 -1.42 5.90 34.04
N SER A 75 -1.08 7.02 33.41
CA SER A 75 -1.88 7.59 32.32
C SER A 75 -1.66 6.86 31.01
N ASP A 76 -2.62 7.03 30.08
CA ASP A 76 -2.53 6.46 28.74
C ASP A 76 -1.24 6.88 28.05
N ARG A 77 -0.55 5.89 27.48
CA ARG A 77 0.70 6.13 26.77
C ARG A 77 0.42 6.96 25.51
N PRO A 78 1.05 8.14 25.37
CA PRO A 78 0.90 8.94 24.15
C PRO A 78 1.38 8.18 22.91
N GLU A 79 0.82 8.53 21.75
CA GLU A 79 1.20 7.91 20.48
C GLU A 79 2.69 8.12 20.19
N GLY A 80 3.43 7.04 19.97
CA GLY A 80 4.82 7.08 19.52
C GLY A 80 4.96 7.11 18.00
N LYS A 81 3.89 6.81 17.27
CA LYS A 81 3.88 6.69 15.81
C LYS A 81 2.57 7.22 15.25
N ARG A 82 2.64 8.04 14.20
CA ARG A 82 1.45 8.54 13.49
C ARG A 82 1.65 8.50 11.99
N VAL A 83 0.56 8.46 11.23
CA VAL A 83 0.59 8.58 9.76
C VAL A 83 0.92 10.02 9.36
N CYS A 84 1.71 10.18 8.32
CA CYS A 84 2.07 11.47 7.73
C CYS A 84 1.99 11.41 6.20
N ASN A 85 2.05 12.59 5.59
CA ASN A 85 1.82 12.88 4.17
C ASN A 85 0.39 12.63 3.70
N ARG A 86 -0.12 13.61 2.96
CA ARG A 86 -1.40 13.53 2.24
C ARG A 86 -1.22 13.73 0.72
N GLU A 87 -0.02 14.08 0.30
CA GLU A 87 0.30 14.37 -1.09
C GLU A 87 0.61 13.10 -1.88
N LEU A 88 0.15 13.05 -3.13
CA LEU A 88 0.51 11.98 -4.06
C LEU A 88 1.97 12.11 -4.48
N CYS A 89 2.65 10.97 -4.64
CA CYS A 89 3.99 10.98 -5.21
C CYS A 89 3.97 11.44 -6.67
N PRO A 90 5.03 12.12 -7.13
CA PRO A 90 5.16 12.49 -8.53
C PRO A 90 5.12 11.24 -9.41
N ALA A 91 4.32 11.29 -10.47
CA ALA A 91 4.26 10.24 -11.47
C ALA A 91 5.26 10.49 -12.59
N GLN A 92 5.69 9.41 -13.23
CA GLN A 92 6.63 9.45 -14.35
C GLN A 92 6.05 8.66 -15.53
N TRP A 93 6.42 9.08 -16.74
CA TRP A 93 6.08 8.36 -17.95
C TRP A 93 6.82 7.03 -18.00
N TRP A 94 6.07 5.94 -18.02
CA TRP A 94 6.58 4.63 -18.38
C TRP A 94 6.31 4.37 -19.86
N ILE A 95 7.36 4.04 -20.60
CA ILE A 95 7.34 3.85 -22.04
C ILE A 95 7.66 2.39 -22.33
N GLY A 96 6.71 1.66 -22.90
CA GLY A 96 6.91 0.27 -23.29
C GLY A 96 7.52 0.12 -24.68
N PRO A 97 7.75 -1.14 -25.10
CA PRO A 97 8.31 -1.44 -26.41
C PRO A 97 7.31 -1.13 -27.53
N TRP A 98 7.85 -0.92 -28.73
CA TRP A 98 7.04 -0.80 -29.95
C TRP A 98 6.45 -2.15 -30.35
N SER A 99 5.23 -2.13 -30.86
CA SER A 99 4.56 -3.25 -31.49
C SER A 99 5.26 -3.64 -32.80
N GLN A 100 4.88 -4.77 -33.36
CA GLN A 100 5.20 -5.07 -34.75
C GLN A 100 4.58 -4.01 -35.67
N CYS A 101 5.18 -3.85 -36.85
CA CYS A 101 4.64 -3.01 -37.91
C CYS A 101 3.24 -3.51 -38.31
N SER A 102 2.30 -2.60 -38.52
CA SER A 102 0.91 -2.92 -38.90
C SER A 102 0.79 -3.62 -40.25
N VAL A 103 1.83 -3.52 -41.09
CA VAL A 103 1.96 -4.20 -42.37
C VAL A 103 3.18 -5.11 -42.36
N THR A 104 3.18 -6.10 -43.24
CA THR A 104 4.33 -6.99 -43.48
C THR A 104 5.21 -6.52 -44.65
N CYS A 105 4.75 -5.54 -45.44
CA CYS A 105 5.47 -4.92 -46.54
C CYS A 105 4.99 -3.48 -46.76
N GLY A 106 5.84 -2.62 -47.34
CA GLY A 106 5.54 -1.21 -47.57
C GLY A 106 5.58 -0.35 -46.31
N ASN A 107 4.79 0.73 -46.30
CA ASN A 107 4.73 1.67 -45.19
C ASN A 107 3.60 1.29 -44.22
N GLY A 108 3.90 1.24 -42.93
CA GLY A 108 2.92 1.05 -41.89
C GLY A 108 3.25 1.86 -40.64
N THR A 109 2.63 1.46 -39.53
CA THR A 109 2.76 2.09 -38.22
C THR A 109 3.08 1.07 -37.14
N GLN A 110 3.78 1.52 -36.11
CA GLN A 110 3.99 0.78 -34.86
C GLN A 110 3.40 1.60 -33.72
N GLU A 111 2.84 0.93 -32.73
CA GLU A 111 2.30 1.54 -31.53
C GLU A 111 3.07 1.08 -30.31
N ARG A 112 3.16 1.91 -29.27
CA ARG A 112 3.74 1.51 -27.98
C ARG A 112 2.86 1.95 -26.81
N PRO A 113 2.81 1.18 -25.73
CA PRO A 113 2.11 1.61 -24.53
C PRO A 113 2.90 2.71 -23.82
N VAL A 114 2.22 3.80 -23.49
CA VAL A 114 2.76 4.91 -22.71
C VAL A 114 1.81 5.14 -21.53
N LEU A 115 2.31 4.93 -20.31
CA LEU A 115 1.51 4.98 -19.08
C LEU A 115 2.09 6.01 -18.12
N CYS A 116 1.24 6.86 -17.55
CA CYS A 116 1.65 7.75 -16.46
C CYS A 116 1.38 7.09 -15.11
N ARG A 117 2.45 6.72 -14.40
CA ARG A 117 2.31 6.03 -13.10
C ARG A 117 3.38 6.46 -12.11
N THR A 118 3.05 6.35 -10.84
CA THR A 118 3.99 6.51 -9.73
C THR A 118 4.89 5.26 -9.59
N ARG A 119 5.94 5.35 -8.76
CA ARG A 119 6.78 4.17 -8.42
C ARG A 119 5.99 3.01 -7.82
N GLU A 120 4.87 3.31 -7.17
CA GLU A 120 3.97 2.33 -6.55
C GLU A 120 2.92 1.78 -7.56
N ASN A 121 3.13 2.00 -8.87
CA ASN A 121 2.25 1.55 -9.95
C ASN A 121 0.82 2.13 -9.93
N ILE A 122 0.62 3.21 -9.16
CA ILE A 122 -0.66 3.92 -9.10
C ILE A 122 -0.68 4.94 -10.24
N THR A 123 -1.78 4.98 -10.99
CA THR A 123 -2.04 6.01 -12.01
C THR A 123 -1.89 7.39 -11.39
N GLY A 124 -1.08 8.25 -12.00
CA GLY A 124 -0.82 9.58 -11.46
C GLY A 124 -0.83 10.67 -12.53
N PHE A 125 -0.37 11.86 -12.14
CA PHE A 125 -0.30 13.03 -13.00
C PHE A 125 1.15 13.31 -13.38
N CYS A 126 1.45 13.24 -14.67
CA CYS A 126 2.77 13.53 -15.23
C CYS A 126 2.77 14.99 -15.68
N LYS A 127 3.76 15.76 -15.22
CA LYS A 127 3.88 17.19 -15.57
C LYS A 127 4.44 17.42 -16.97
N GLU A 128 5.23 16.47 -17.47
CA GLU A 128 5.86 16.54 -18.79
C GLU A 128 4.89 16.09 -19.88
N ASP A 129 5.14 16.55 -21.10
CA ASP A 129 4.35 16.19 -22.28
C ASP A 129 4.33 14.69 -22.52
N ARG A 130 3.19 14.20 -23.02
CA ARG A 130 3.00 12.78 -23.30
C ARG A 130 3.92 12.34 -24.44
N PRO A 131 4.78 11.31 -24.22
CA PRO A 131 5.62 10.75 -25.28
C PRO A 131 4.81 10.18 -26.45
N GLU A 132 5.44 10.13 -27.63
CA GLU A 132 4.86 9.56 -28.85
C GLU A 132 4.34 8.13 -28.62
N THR A 133 3.12 7.83 -29.05
CA THR A 133 2.51 6.50 -28.93
C THR A 133 2.54 5.71 -30.23
N THR A 134 2.77 6.39 -31.36
CA THR A 134 2.67 5.81 -32.70
C THR A 134 3.79 6.35 -33.55
N ARG A 135 4.56 5.47 -34.21
CA ARG A 135 5.61 5.87 -35.17
C ARG A 135 5.44 5.16 -36.50
N LEU A 136 6.05 5.71 -37.55
CA LEU A 136 6.10 5.06 -38.86
C LEU A 136 7.13 3.93 -38.90
N CYS A 137 6.78 2.82 -39.56
CA CYS A 137 7.69 1.76 -39.95
C CYS A 137 7.71 1.63 -41.48
N ARG A 138 8.91 1.41 -42.03
CA ARG A 138 9.12 1.21 -43.46
C ARG A 138 9.72 -0.17 -43.68
N LEU A 139 8.97 -1.02 -44.37
CA LEU A 139 9.36 -2.37 -44.76
C LEU A 139 9.60 -2.44 -46.28
N PRO A 140 10.20 -3.54 -46.79
CA PRO A 140 10.38 -3.72 -48.23
C PRO A 140 9.08 -3.57 -48.99
N SER A 141 9.14 -3.07 -50.22
CA SER A 141 7.96 -2.90 -51.07
C SER A 141 7.19 -4.22 -51.22
N CYS A 142 5.86 -4.13 -51.19
CA CYS A 142 5.03 -5.30 -51.38
C CYS A 142 5.28 -5.92 -52.75
N PRO A 143 5.35 -7.27 -52.83
CA PRO A 143 5.43 -7.94 -54.11
C PRO A 143 4.23 -7.52 -54.97
N LYS A 144 4.51 -6.97 -56.15
CA LYS A 144 3.48 -6.70 -57.14
C LYS A 144 3.03 -8.05 -57.67
N ASN A 145 2.01 -8.63 -57.08
CA ASN A 145 1.32 -9.74 -57.69
C ASN A 145 0.81 -9.22 -59.04
N SER A 146 1.29 -9.80 -60.13
CA SER A 146 0.66 -9.67 -61.43
C SER A 146 -0.84 -9.91 -61.21
N SER A 147 -1.66 -8.95 -61.62
CA SER A 147 -3.09 -9.10 -61.75
C SER A 147 -3.40 -10.19 -62.76
N ASP A 148 -3.17 -11.43 -62.38
CA ASP A 148 -3.71 -12.59 -63.07
C ASP A 148 -4.96 -13.01 -62.30
N THR A 149 -6.10 -12.75 -62.91
CA THR A 149 -7.45 -13.08 -62.45
C THR A 149 -7.70 -14.60 -62.44
N SER A 150 -6.66 -15.43 -62.44
CA SER A 150 -6.76 -16.89 -62.51
C SER A 150 -6.60 -17.65 -61.19
N LYS A 151 -6.42 -16.98 -60.04
CA LYS A 151 -6.46 -17.65 -58.72
C LYS A 151 -7.43 -16.98 -57.76
N LYS A 152 -8.70 -16.97 -58.16
CA LYS A 152 -9.83 -16.67 -57.28
C LYS A 152 -10.38 -17.96 -56.66
N THR A 153 -9.51 -18.71 -55.98
CA THR A 153 -9.92 -19.81 -55.12
C THR A 153 -8.97 -19.84 -53.92
N TYR A 154 -9.45 -20.25 -52.76
CA TYR A 154 -8.73 -20.42 -51.49
C TYR A 154 -8.58 -19.18 -50.58
N MET A 155 -9.71 -18.56 -50.24
CA MET A 155 -9.88 -17.99 -48.89
C MET A 155 -11.27 -18.32 -48.35
N ILE A 156 -11.44 -19.57 -47.91
CA ILE A 156 -12.13 -19.90 -46.65
C ILE A 156 -11.43 -21.15 -46.09
N GLN A 157 -10.33 -20.97 -45.35
CA GLN A 157 -9.89 -21.98 -44.40
C GLN A 157 -9.30 -21.31 -43.16
N TRP A 158 -10.19 -20.70 -42.39
CA TRP A 158 -9.93 -20.34 -41.01
C TRP A 158 -9.98 -21.61 -40.16
N LEU A 159 -8.87 -22.34 -40.08
CA LEU A 159 -8.62 -23.27 -38.97
C LEU A 159 -7.10 -23.33 -38.72
N SER A 160 -6.69 -22.61 -37.68
CA SER A 160 -5.71 -23.02 -36.67
C SER A 160 -4.69 -24.09 -37.09
N ARG A 161 -3.49 -23.68 -37.52
CA ARG A 161 -2.30 -24.52 -37.37
C ARG A 161 -1.57 -24.08 -36.09
N PRO A 162 -1.40 -24.95 -35.09
CA PRO A 162 -0.51 -24.68 -33.97
C PRO A 162 0.94 -24.80 -34.44
N ASP A 163 1.75 -23.81 -34.09
CA ASP A 163 3.19 -23.78 -34.32
C ASP A 163 3.87 -24.85 -33.45
N THR A 164 4.74 -25.66 -34.04
CA THR A 164 5.43 -26.78 -33.37
C THR A 164 6.63 -26.36 -32.53
N ASP A 165 7.00 -25.06 -32.54
CA ASP A 165 8.17 -24.54 -31.81
C ASP A 165 7.85 -23.79 -30.50
N TYR A 166 6.59 -23.75 -30.06
CA TYR A 166 6.24 -23.18 -28.75
C TYR A 166 5.18 -24.04 -28.03
N PRO A 167 5.56 -24.86 -27.03
CA PRO A 167 4.59 -25.68 -26.32
C PRO A 167 3.68 -24.81 -25.44
N ILE A 168 2.40 -24.76 -25.79
CA ILE A 168 1.35 -24.20 -24.93
C ILE A 168 1.14 -25.18 -23.76
N GLN A 169 1.41 -24.75 -22.53
CA GLN A 169 1.10 -25.53 -21.33
C GLN A 169 -0.42 -25.68 -21.18
N LYS A 170 -0.93 -26.90 -21.34
CA LYS A 170 -2.33 -27.24 -21.07
C LYS A 170 -2.56 -27.26 -19.56
N ILE A 171 -3.25 -26.26 -19.04
CA ILE A 171 -3.82 -26.30 -17.69
C ILE A 171 -5.02 -27.25 -17.72
N SER A 172 -4.91 -28.36 -16.98
CA SER A 172 -5.95 -29.36 -16.79
C SER A 172 -7.19 -28.72 -16.16
N SER A 173 -8.36 -29.01 -16.73
CA SER A 173 -9.67 -28.64 -16.22
C SER A 173 -10.02 -29.45 -14.97
N SER A 174 -9.39 -29.10 -13.85
CA SER A 174 -9.80 -29.53 -12.51
C SER A 174 -9.34 -28.44 -11.53
N LYS A 175 -10.34 -27.72 -10.99
CA LYS A 175 -10.30 -26.59 -10.03
C LYS A 175 -10.74 -25.25 -10.64
N ARG A 176 -12.06 -25.04 -10.68
CA ARG A 176 -12.66 -23.69 -10.63
C ARG A 176 -12.58 -23.21 -9.18
N PRO A 177 -12.01 -22.05 -8.86
CA PRO A 177 -12.46 -21.29 -7.70
C PRO A 177 -13.68 -20.46 -8.11
N ILE A 178 -14.74 -20.60 -7.35
CA ILE A 178 -15.93 -19.74 -7.40
C ILE A 178 -15.48 -18.33 -6.99
N TYR A 179 -15.60 -17.35 -7.90
CA TYR A 179 -15.61 -15.95 -7.51
C TYR A 179 -16.83 -15.27 -8.12
N ASN A 180 -17.77 -14.93 -7.26
CA ASN A 180 -18.95 -14.15 -7.57
C ASN A 180 -18.54 -12.75 -8.04
N SER A 181 -19.01 -12.32 -9.21
CA SER A 181 -19.24 -10.91 -9.47
C SER A 181 -20.41 -10.78 -10.45
N ALA A 182 -21.55 -10.38 -9.88
CA ALA A 182 -22.75 -10.02 -10.61
C ALA A 182 -22.61 -8.58 -11.06
N PHE A 183 -22.35 -8.35 -12.36
CA PHE A 183 -22.73 -7.13 -13.06
C PHE A 183 -23.06 -7.49 -14.51
N ALA A 184 -24.27 -8.01 -14.70
CA ALA A 184 -24.89 -8.13 -16.01
C ALA A 184 -25.45 -6.76 -16.39
N PHE A 185 -24.84 -6.10 -17.36
CA PHE A 185 -25.51 -5.08 -18.16
C PHE A 185 -26.32 -5.80 -19.24
N SER A 186 -27.62 -5.98 -18.97
CA SER A 186 -28.59 -6.36 -19.99
C SER A 186 -29.29 -5.11 -20.50
N CYS A 187 -29.15 -4.88 -21.82
CA CYS A 187 -30.03 -4.00 -22.58
C CYS A 187 -31.49 -4.46 -22.42
N LEU A 188 -32.40 -3.56 -22.08
CA LEU A 188 -33.84 -3.77 -22.23
C LEU A 188 -34.44 -2.77 -23.24
N PRO A 189 -35.43 -3.21 -24.04
CA PRO A 189 -36.11 -2.38 -25.03
C PRO A 189 -37.24 -1.54 -24.40
N HIS A 190 -37.52 -0.41 -25.07
CA HIS A 190 -38.67 0.47 -24.83
C HIS A 190 -40.01 -0.24 -25.13
N ARG A 191 -40.96 -0.25 -24.17
CA ARG A 191 -42.30 0.38 -24.27
C ARG A 191 -43.31 -0.13 -23.22
N MET A 192 -44.05 0.86 -22.67
CA MET A 192 -45.42 0.84 -22.10
C MET A 192 -45.55 0.02 -20.79
N TRP A 193 -46.14 0.51 -19.70
CA TRP A 193 -47.51 1.00 -19.55
C TRP A 193 -47.65 1.86 -18.25
N THR A 194 -48.39 2.98 -18.38
CA THR A 194 -49.35 3.58 -17.42
C THR A 194 -49.10 3.52 -15.89
N LEU A 195 -48.93 4.70 -15.28
CA LEU A 195 -49.08 4.97 -13.84
C LEU A 195 -50.54 5.33 -13.49
N PRO A 196 -51.05 4.90 -12.32
CA PRO A 196 -52.00 5.68 -11.56
C PRO A 196 -51.41 6.18 -10.23
N SER A 197 -52.02 7.26 -9.79
CA SER A 197 -51.64 8.17 -8.72
C SER A 197 -51.85 7.63 -7.30
N ALA A 198 -51.17 8.30 -6.37
CA ALA A 198 -51.51 8.48 -4.95
C ALA A 198 -51.27 7.31 -3.99
N LEU A 199 -50.41 7.53 -3.00
CA LEU A 199 -50.82 7.59 -1.60
C LEU A 199 -49.80 8.38 -0.77
N PHE A 200 -50.36 9.32 -0.03
CA PHE A 200 -49.74 10.39 0.75
C PHE A 200 -49.82 10.00 2.24
N PHE A 201 -48.98 10.66 3.04
CA PHE A 201 -48.98 10.82 4.50
C PHE A 201 -48.25 9.80 5.41
N PHE A 202 -47.10 10.30 5.87
CA PHE A 202 -46.38 9.92 7.08
C PHE A 202 -47.19 10.25 8.35
N LEU A 203 -47.27 9.27 9.24
CA LEU A 203 -47.51 9.45 10.67
C LEU A 203 -46.17 9.79 11.34
N TYR A 204 -46.14 10.83 12.18
CA TYR A 204 -45.65 10.80 13.57
C TYR A 204 -45.89 12.18 14.19
N GLY A 205 -46.85 12.22 15.12
CA GLY A 205 -47.17 13.38 15.95
C GLY A 205 -46.32 13.42 17.22
N THR A 206 -45.99 14.64 17.65
CA THR A 206 -45.45 14.99 18.97
C THR A 206 -46.59 15.54 19.82
N PHE A 207 -46.71 15.06 21.06
CA PHE A 207 -47.60 15.59 22.11
C PHE A 207 -46.77 15.74 23.39
N SER A 208 -46.41 16.97 23.76
CA SER A 208 -46.81 17.67 24.99
C SER A 208 -46.05 18.99 25.15
#